data_AF-A0AAN0K4H1-F1
#
_entry.id   AF-A0AAN0K4H1-F1
#
_cell.length_a   1.000
_cell.length_b   1.000
_cell.length_c   1.000
_cell.angle_alpha   90.00
_cell.angle_beta   90.00
_cell.angle_gamma   90.00
#
_symmetry.space_group_name_H-M   'P 1'
#
loop_
_entity.id
_entity.type
_entity.pdbx_description
1 polymer ?
#
loop_
_entity_poly.entity_id
_entity_poly.type
_entity_poly.pdbx_seq_one_letter_code
_entity_poly.pdbx_strand_id
1 'polypeptide(L)'
;MVDDDDIDIQRLQFSNSTNVDTSITITGLNDSSCYIFGVRAYTDNGYGEWTVIANETLELPPLPSLNSTSASTLIYVIVSVTVISIFILLLIPVIIAVVMVIKMRLKAKDKVIITDNKPEKSK
;
A
#
# COMPACT_ATOMS: atom_id res chain seq x y z
N MET A 1 45.95 -18.43 -0.72
CA MET A 1 45.96 -16.97 -0.80
C MET A 1 45.29 -16.67 -2.12
N VAL A 2 44.05 -16.19 -2.07
CA VAL A 2 43.27 -15.87 -3.27
C VAL A 2 43.56 -14.40 -3.55
N ASP A 3 44.25 -14.15 -4.66
CA ASP A 3 44.44 -12.80 -5.19
C ASP A 3 43.11 -12.38 -5.83
N ASP A 4 42.25 -11.74 -5.04
CA ASP A 4 40.91 -11.27 -5.43
C ASP A 4 40.91 -9.75 -5.69
N ASP A 5 41.97 -9.23 -6.31
CA ASP A 5 42.13 -7.78 -6.58
C ASP A 5 41.90 -7.43 -8.07
N ASP A 6 41.17 -8.28 -8.82
CA ASP A 6 40.73 -7.92 -10.18
C ASP A 6 39.52 -6.96 -10.10
N ILE A 7 39.79 -5.71 -9.70
CA ILE A 7 38.96 -4.59 -10.14
C ILE A 7 39.12 -4.56 -11.66
N ASP A 8 38.14 -5.13 -12.36
CA ASP A 8 38.07 -5.10 -13.82
C ASP A 8 37.88 -3.65 -14.29
N ILE A 9 39.01 -2.97 -14.48
CA ILE A 9 39.12 -1.59 -14.94
C ILE A 9 38.43 -1.36 -16.29
N GLN A 10 38.12 -2.41 -17.06
CA GLN A 10 37.38 -2.32 -18.33
C GLN A 10 35.88 -2.11 -18.14
N ARG A 11 35.33 -2.38 -16.94
CA ARG A 11 33.91 -2.16 -16.60
C ARG A 11 33.65 -0.87 -15.82
N LEU A 12 34.67 -0.04 -15.61
CA LEU A 12 34.53 1.25 -14.93
C LEU A 12 33.80 2.26 -15.85
N GLN A 13 32.57 2.59 -15.49
CA GLN A 13 31.85 3.68 -16.14
C GLN A 13 32.31 5.01 -15.54
N PHE A 14 33.10 5.77 -16.30
CA PHE A 14 33.54 7.10 -15.87
C PHE A 14 32.44 8.13 -16.12
N SER A 15 32.12 8.90 -15.08
CA SER A 15 31.26 10.07 -15.17
C SER A 15 32.00 11.26 -14.58
N ASN A 16 31.92 12.42 -15.25
CA ASN A 16 32.50 13.66 -14.76
C ASN A 16 31.39 14.65 -14.44
N SER A 17 31.66 15.51 -13.46
CA SER A 17 30.83 16.66 -13.15
C SER A 17 31.75 17.80 -12.73
N THR A 18 31.42 19.02 -13.14
CA THR A 18 32.20 20.22 -12.83
C THR A 18 31.33 21.16 -12.01
N ASN A 19 31.85 21.63 -10.88
CA ASN A 19 31.22 22.65 -10.04
C ASN A 19 32.25 23.73 -9.71
N VAL A 20 31.79 24.97 -9.56
CA VAL A 20 32.60 26.10 -9.07
C VAL A 20 32.71 26.05 -7.53
N ASP A 21 31.73 25.42 -6.88
CA ASP A 21 31.72 25.23 -5.43
C ASP A 21 32.61 24.07 -4.98
N THR A 22 33.01 24.08 -3.72
CA THR A 22 33.82 23.00 -3.09
C THR A 22 33.00 21.79 -2.65
N SER A 23 31.72 21.71 -3.05
CA SER A 23 30.82 20.61 -2.72
C SER A 23 29.90 20.27 -3.89
N ILE A 24 29.49 19.01 -3.97
CA ILE A 24 28.56 18.52 -4.99
C ILE A 24 27.76 17.34 -4.47
N THR A 25 26.47 17.29 -4.82
CA THR A 25 25.60 16.13 -4.57
C THR A 25 25.48 15.31 -5.84
N ILE A 26 25.86 14.03 -5.78
CA ILE A 26 25.70 13.07 -6.88
C ILE A 26 24.46 12.21 -6.59
N THR A 27 23.49 12.23 -7.50
CA THR A 27 22.21 11.51 -7.38
C THR A 27 22.05 10.47 -8.50
N GLY A 28 21.11 9.53 -8.35
CA GLY A 28 20.82 8.53 -9.39
C GLY A 28 21.85 7.41 -9.47
N LEU A 29 22.56 7.15 -8.37
CA LEU A 29 23.44 5.99 -8.23
C LEU A 29 22.59 4.73 -8.01
N ASN A 30 23.10 3.59 -8.49
CA ASN A 30 22.43 2.31 -8.33
C ASN A 30 22.69 1.76 -6.92
N ASP A 31 21.66 1.12 -6.36
CA ASP A 31 21.79 0.38 -5.10
C ASP A 31 22.80 -0.77 -5.24
N SER A 32 23.40 -1.19 -4.11
CA SER A 32 24.34 -2.32 -4.02
C SER A 32 25.56 -2.23 -4.95
N SER A 33 25.93 -1.02 -5.39
CA SER A 33 27.06 -0.78 -6.30
C SER A 33 28.20 -0.07 -5.56
N CYS A 34 29.45 -0.44 -5.87
CA CYS A 34 30.64 0.21 -5.32
C CYS A 34 31.04 1.40 -6.19
N TYR A 35 31.30 2.56 -5.56
CA TYR A 35 31.69 3.79 -6.25
C TYR A 35 32.99 4.34 -5.68
N ILE A 36 33.84 4.85 -6.57
CA ILE A 36 35.07 5.57 -6.24
C ILE A 36 34.91 7.00 -6.74
N PHE A 37 35.05 7.99 -5.85
CA PHE A 37 34.95 9.39 -6.22
C PHE A 37 36.35 10.01 -6.32
N GLY A 38 36.70 10.52 -7.49
CA GLY A 38 37.89 11.35 -7.66
C GLY A 38 37.52 12.82 -7.69
N VAL A 39 38.28 13.67 -6.99
CA VAL A 39 38.13 15.12 -7.03
C VAL A 39 39.46 15.75 -7.45
N ARG A 40 39.41 16.76 -8.33
CA ARG A 40 40.57 17.57 -8.71
C ARG A 40 40.16 19.02 -8.88
N ALA A 41 41.08 19.94 -8.65
CA ALA A 41 40.87 21.35 -8.95
C ALA A 41 40.96 21.60 -10.46
N TYR A 42 40.17 22.55 -10.95
CA TYR A 42 40.25 23.07 -12.31
C TYR A 42 40.48 24.59 -12.28
N THR A 43 41.40 25.06 -13.11
CA THR A 43 41.69 26.48 -13.33
C THR A 43 41.89 26.75 -14.82
N ASP A 44 41.91 28.02 -15.23
CA ASP A 44 42.23 28.40 -16.61
C ASP A 44 43.64 27.93 -17.04
N ASN A 45 44.54 27.74 -16.08
CA ASN A 45 45.90 27.24 -16.31
C ASN A 45 45.98 25.71 -16.37
N GLY A 46 44.85 25.01 -16.19
CA GLY A 46 44.75 23.55 -16.28
C GLY A 46 44.18 22.88 -15.03
N TYR A 47 44.26 21.55 -15.03
CA TYR A 47 43.77 20.68 -13.97
C TYR A 47 44.87 20.37 -12.95
N GLY A 48 44.51 20.35 -11.67
CA GLY A 48 45.34 19.78 -10.62
C GLY A 48 45.30 18.24 -10.62
N GLU A 49 46.11 17.65 -9.76
CA GLU A 49 46.17 16.20 -9.55
C GLU A 49 44.84 15.65 -9.01
N TRP A 50 44.54 14.40 -9.39
CA TRP A 50 43.39 13.69 -8.85
C TRP A 50 43.62 13.28 -7.39
N THR A 51 42.64 13.58 -6.55
CA THR A 51 42.54 13.07 -5.19
C THR A 51 41.38 12.08 -5.12
N VAL A 52 41.66 10.82 -4.79
CA VAL A 52 40.61 9.81 -4.61
C VAL A 52 40.01 9.93 -3.22
N ILE A 53 38.71 10.16 -3.16
CA ILE A 53 37.89 10.11 -1.96
C ILE A 53 37.15 8.76 -1.98
N ALA A 54 37.81 7.75 -1.43
CA ALA A 54 37.19 6.47 -1.12
C ALA A 54 37.40 6.23 0.37
N ASN A 55 36.63 6.94 1.19
CA ASN A 55 36.83 6.90 2.65
C ASN A 55 35.60 6.44 3.43
N GLU A 56 34.54 5.98 2.76
CA GLU A 56 33.36 5.42 3.44
C GLU A 56 32.67 4.37 2.56
N THR A 57 32.21 3.28 3.16
CA THR A 57 31.25 2.37 2.53
C THR A 57 29.89 3.06 2.58
N LEU A 58 29.32 3.41 1.41
CA LEU A 58 27.95 3.92 1.34
C LEU A 58 27.02 2.83 1.91
N GLU A 59 26.38 3.11 3.04
CA GLU A 59 25.40 2.20 3.63
C GLU A 59 24.28 1.95 2.62
N LEU A 60 23.95 0.68 2.41
CA LEU A 60 22.86 0.29 1.54
C LEU A 60 21.56 0.95 2.06
N PRO A 61 20.74 1.60 1.21
CA PRO A 61 19.45 2.10 1.65
C PRO A 61 18.64 0.96 2.27
N PRO A 62 17.90 1.20 3.38
CA PRO A 62 17.13 0.17 4.03
C PRO A 62 16.12 -0.40 3.04
N LEU A 63 16.13 -1.73 2.87
CA LEU A 63 15.17 -2.43 2.03
C LEU A 63 13.74 -2.06 2.50
N PRO A 64 12.80 -1.73 1.61
CA PRO A 64 11.42 -1.51 2.00
C PRO A 64 10.92 -2.75 2.74
N SER A 65 10.57 -2.56 4.02
CA SER A 65 10.00 -3.64 4.82
C SER A 65 8.68 -4.06 4.21
N LEU A 66 8.59 -5.31 3.78
CA LEU A 66 7.33 -5.93 3.42
C LEU A 66 6.49 -5.99 4.70
N ASN A 67 5.44 -5.16 4.79
CA ASN A 67 4.54 -5.16 5.93
C ASN A 67 3.81 -6.52 5.97
N SER A 68 4.40 -7.49 6.65
CA SER A 68 3.74 -8.72 7.04
C SER A 68 2.55 -8.33 7.91
N THR A 69 1.36 -8.37 7.30
CA THR A 69 0.08 -8.19 7.98
C THR A 69 0.06 -9.17 9.15
N SER A 70 0.10 -8.67 10.38
CA SER A 70 0.22 -9.50 11.57
C SER A 70 -0.99 -10.42 11.67
N ALA A 71 -0.81 -11.64 12.20
CA ALA A 71 -1.89 -12.59 12.39
C ALA A 71 -3.11 -11.96 13.12
N SER A 72 -2.87 -10.99 14.01
CA SER A 72 -3.91 -10.20 14.69
C SER A 72 -4.80 -9.39 13.75
N THR A 73 -4.25 -8.78 12.69
CA THR A 73 -5.03 -8.03 11.70
C THR A 73 -5.90 -8.96 10.84
N LEU A 74 -5.40 -10.14 10.45
CA LEU A 74 -6.20 -11.13 9.74
C LEU A 74 -7.34 -11.67 10.61
N ILE A 75 -7.06 -11.98 11.88
CA ILE A 75 -8.06 -12.43 12.84
C ILE A 75 -9.12 -11.35 13.06
N TYR A 76 -8.73 -10.08 13.23
CA TYR A 76 -9.67 -8.98 13.39
C TYR A 76 -10.60 -8.83 12.18
N VAL A 77 -10.05 -8.89 10.96
CA VAL A 77 -10.84 -8.81 9.73
C VAL A 77 -11.84 -9.96 9.66
N ILE A 78 -11.42 -11.20 9.90
CA ILE A 78 -12.30 -12.38 9.88
C ILE A 78 -13.39 -12.28 10.96
N VAL A 79 -13.03 -11.89 12.18
CA VAL A 79 -14.00 -11.72 13.28
C VAL A 79 -15.00 -10.61 12.95
N SER A 80 -14.56 -9.48 12.38
CA SER A 80 -15.48 -8.39 12.01
C SER A 80 -16.48 -8.83 10.94
N VAL A 81 -16.02 -9.53 9.90
CA VAL A 81 -16.87 -10.00 8.79
C VAL A 81 -17.86 -11.06 9.27
N THR A 82 -17.43 -12.00 10.10
CA THR A 82 -18.31 -13.05 10.63
C THR A 82 -19.38 -12.49 11.56
N VAL A 83 -19.03 -11.54 12.42
CA VAL A 83 -20.00 -10.86 13.30
C VAL A 83 -21.05 -10.11 12.47
N ILE A 84 -20.63 -9.32 11.48
CA ILE A 84 -21.56 -8.60 10.59
C ILE A 84 -22.48 -9.57 9.85
N SER A 85 -21.93 -10.67 9.30
CA SER A 85 -22.70 -11.70 8.61
C SER A 85 -23.77 -12.33 9.50
N ILE A 86 -23.44 -12.65 10.76
CA ILE A 86 -24.39 -13.22 11.73
C ILE A 86 -25.48 -12.20 12.07
N PHE A 87 -25.13 -10.93 12.29
CA PHE A 87 -26.12 -9.87 12.56
C PHE A 87 -27.09 -9.69 11.38
N ILE A 88 -26.58 -9.71 10.15
CA ILE A 88 -27.40 -9.66 8.94
C ILE A 88 -28.32 -10.89 8.88
N LEU A 89 -27.78 -12.09 9.11
CA LEU A 89 -28.53 -13.34 9.06
C LEU A 89 -29.61 -13.44 10.15
N LEU A 90 -29.41 -12.84 11.32
CA LEU A 90 -30.40 -12.86 12.41
C LEU A 90 -31.41 -11.70 12.31
N LEU A 91 -30.97 -10.49 11.98
CA LEU A 91 -31.83 -9.31 11.98
C LEU A 91 -32.71 -9.22 10.73
N ILE A 92 -32.18 -9.54 9.54
CA ILE A 92 -32.94 -9.45 8.29
C ILE A 92 -34.20 -10.34 8.28
N PRO A 93 -34.14 -11.65 8.59
CA PRO A 93 -35.34 -12.48 8.55
C PRO A 93 -36.37 -12.08 9.61
N VAL A 94 -35.92 -11.58 10.77
CA VAL A 94 -36.82 -11.06 11.81
C VAL A 94 -37.57 -9.82 11.31
N ILE A 95 -36.86 -8.88 10.67
CA ILE A 95 -37.49 -7.70 10.06
C ILE A 95 -38.50 -8.12 8.99
N ILE A 96 -38.13 -9.06 8.11
CA ILE A 96 -39.03 -9.57 7.07
C ILE A 96 -40.26 -10.23 7.72
N ALA A 97 -40.08 -11.05 8.77
CA ALA A 97 -41.19 -11.69 9.49
C ALA A 97 -42.15 -10.66 10.12
N VAL A 98 -41.63 -9.62 10.77
CA VAL A 98 -42.44 -8.54 11.34
C VAL A 98 -43.25 -7.83 10.26
N VAL A 99 -42.61 -7.47 9.14
CA VAL A 99 -43.29 -6.83 7.99
C VAL A 99 -44.37 -7.75 7.42
N MET A 100 -44.07 -9.05 7.28
CA MET A 100 -45.04 -10.06 6.81
C MET A 100 -46.24 -10.13 7.76
N VAL A 101 -46.03 -10.19 9.07
CA VAL A 101 -47.11 -10.21 10.07
C VAL A 101 -47.97 -8.95 9.98
N ILE A 102 -47.37 -7.77 9.89
CA ILE A 102 -48.10 -6.51 9.75
C ILE A 102 -48.96 -6.54 8.48
N LYS A 103 -48.38 -6.92 7.33
CA LYS A 103 -49.10 -7.00 6.06
C LYS A 103 -50.23 -8.02 6.08
N MET A 104 -50.04 -9.17 6.73
CA MET A 104 -51.08 -10.18 6.93
C MET A 104 -52.24 -9.63 7.76
N ARG A 105 -51.95 -8.90 8.85
CA ARG A 105 -52.98 -8.30 9.71
C ARG A 105 -53.74 -7.17 9.02
N LEU A 106 -53.09 -6.37 8.17
CA LEU A 106 -53.76 -5.34 7.36
C LEU A 106 -54.72 -5.96 6.35
N LYS A 107 -54.26 -6.95 5.56
CA LYS A 107 -55.10 -7.63 4.56
C LYS A 107 -56.31 -8.34 5.20
N ALA A 108 -56.17 -8.85 6.42
CA ALA A 108 -57.28 -9.44 7.16
C ALA A 108 -58.33 -8.39 7.55
N LYS A 109 -57.92 -7.18 7.96
CA LYS A 109 -58.83 -6.07 8.31
C LYS A 109 -59.61 -5.57 7.09
N ASP A 110 -58.95 -5.40 5.94
CA ASP A 110 -59.62 -4.98 4.70
C ASP A 110 -60.68 -5.99 4.25
N LYS A 111 -60.39 -7.30 4.38
CA LYS A 111 -61.32 -8.37 4.00
C LYS A 111 -62.58 -8.40 4.87
N VAL A 112 -62.44 -8.15 6.18
CA VAL A 112 -63.57 -8.08 7.13
C VAL A 112 -64.47 -6.88 6.83
N ILE A 113 -63.89 -5.70 6.60
CA ILE A 113 -64.65 -4.47 6.28
C ILE A 113 -65.45 -4.63 4.96
N ILE A 114 -64.88 -5.32 3.96
CA ILE A 114 -65.58 -5.56 2.68
C ILE A 114 -66.73 -6.58 2.86
N THR A 115 -66.59 -7.58 3.74
CA THR A 115 -67.69 -8.53 4.00
C THR A 115 -68.86 -7.91 4.75
N ASP A 116 -68.61 -6.92 5.62
CA ASP A 116 -69.67 -6.24 6.38
C ASP A 116 -70.45 -5.22 5.54
N ASN A 117 -69.85 -4.67 4.47
CA ASN A 117 -70.50 -3.69 3.59
C ASN A 117 -71.20 -4.28 2.35
N LYS A 118 -71.41 -5.60 2.27
CA LYS A 118 -72.11 -6.22 1.15
C LYS A 118 -73.63 -5.88 1.24
N PRO A 119 -74.21 -5.12 0.30
CA PRO A 119 -75.61 -4.73 0.38
C PRO A 119 -76.51 -5.97 0.25
N GLU A 120 -77.36 -6.16 1.24
CA GLU A 120 -78.43 -7.17 1.25
C GLU A 120 -79.39 -6.84 0.11
N LYS A 121 -79.46 -7.70 -0.92
CA LYS A 121 -80.40 -7.53 -2.02
C LYS A 121 -81.83 -7.63 -1.46
N SER A 122 -82.56 -6.51 -1.50
CA SER A 122 -84.01 -6.49 -1.26
C SER A 122 -84.71 -7.33 -2.34
N LYS A 123 -85.60 -8.20 -1.87
CA LYS A 123 -86.41 -9.13 -2.65
C LYS A 123 -87.48 -8.41 -3.46
#